data_AF-A0A3N5K8E0-F1
#
_entry.id   AF-A0A3N5K8E0-F1
#
_cell.length_a   1.000
_cell.length_b   1.000
_cell.length_c   1.000
_cell.angle_alpha   90.00
_cell.angle_beta   90.00
_cell.angle_gamma   90.00
#
_symmetry.space_group_name_H-M   'P 1'
#
loop_
_entity.id
_entity.type
_entity.pdbx_description
1 polymer ?
#
loop_
_entity_poly.entity_id
_entity_poly.type
_entity_poly.pdbx_seq_one_letter_code
_entity_poly.pdbx_strand_id
1 'polypeptide(L)'
;MASSTRWARCPCRWNEEAGGLQYQAPASCQQWVWSLSKPRALPLQRGRWLHAEGEREENMRILKSAVLLLALAFSAVLTLRAQEARGTLLGRVSDPSNAVIVGAKVEALNTQTGVRFGSTTNGSGDYIIPFLIPGPYSLTVESQGFRTYSRSGIVIRVNDQVAINVAMEVGQASQTVQVSAESPLLDTSTASMGQVIDSRSVMELPMKDGMVSIMATLTPGVMFTPQSTGYVRPFDTGSPSAMSVDGSRSGSNQFMMDGAPNMSGTTIAYSPPPGVVDEFKVMGANFDAASGFMGGAAINMSLKSGTNGVHGQAYYFMQNPVLNATPFLSNKARQPRPPFRLHRWGGSASG
;
A
#
# COMPACT_ATOMS: atom_id res chain seq x y z
N MET A 1 23.33 -44.68 11.10
CA MET A 1 24.41 -44.54 10.08
C MET A 1 23.82 -43.80 8.90
N ALA A 2 24.15 -42.52 8.79
CA ALA A 2 23.66 -41.65 7.73
C ALA A 2 24.26 -42.06 6.38
N SER A 3 23.39 -42.15 5.39
CA SER A 3 23.63 -42.45 4.00
C SER A 3 24.57 -41.42 3.36
N SER A 4 25.77 -41.86 2.95
CA SER A 4 26.63 -41.08 2.06
C SER A 4 26.23 -41.35 0.61
N THR A 5 25.55 -40.41 -0.03
CA THR A 5 25.32 -40.45 -1.48
C THR A 5 26.64 -40.07 -2.18
N ARG A 6 27.48 -41.06 -2.50
CA ARG A 6 28.65 -40.86 -3.36
C ARG A 6 28.22 -40.94 -4.82
N TRP A 7 28.35 -39.84 -5.52
CA TRP A 7 28.32 -39.80 -6.98
C TRP A 7 29.60 -40.44 -7.51
N ALA A 8 29.51 -41.68 -8.00
CA ALA A 8 30.60 -42.30 -8.75
C ALA A 8 30.61 -41.71 -10.17
N ARG A 9 31.69 -41.01 -10.51
CA ARG A 9 31.97 -40.56 -11.89
C ARG A 9 32.34 -41.78 -12.72
N CYS A 10 31.54 -42.11 -13.74
CA CYS A 10 31.94 -43.05 -14.79
C CYS A 10 32.74 -42.28 -15.86
N PRO A 11 33.97 -42.69 -16.21
CA PRO A 11 34.72 -42.06 -17.30
C PRO A 11 34.19 -42.55 -18.65
N CYS A 12 33.79 -41.62 -19.53
CA CYS A 12 33.60 -41.91 -20.94
C CYS A 12 34.96 -41.83 -21.63
N ARG A 13 35.38 -42.90 -22.33
CA ARG A 13 36.55 -42.89 -23.22
C ARG A 13 36.10 -42.76 -24.67
N TRP A 14 36.70 -41.82 -25.38
CA TRP A 14 36.54 -41.61 -26.82
C TRP A 14 37.32 -42.70 -27.58
N ASN A 15 36.71 -43.33 -28.59
CA ASN A 15 37.35 -44.34 -29.43
C ASN A 15 37.44 -43.81 -30.87
N GLU A 16 38.65 -43.58 -31.36
CA GLU A 16 38.92 -42.85 -32.61
C GLU A 16 38.66 -43.66 -33.89
N GLU A 17 38.51 -44.99 -33.81
CA GLU A 17 38.35 -45.83 -35.01
C GLU A 17 36.89 -46.02 -35.48
N ALA A 18 35.87 -45.57 -34.74
CA ALA A 18 34.47 -45.85 -35.06
C ALA A 18 33.53 -44.64 -35.16
N GLY A 19 34.03 -43.40 -35.05
CA GLY A 19 33.26 -42.19 -35.38
C GLY A 19 31.90 -42.02 -34.67
N GLY A 20 31.79 -42.41 -33.39
CA GLY A 20 30.55 -42.19 -32.60
C GLY A 20 30.60 -42.76 -31.17
N LEU A 21 29.79 -42.19 -30.27
CA LEU A 21 29.65 -42.61 -28.87
C LEU A 21 28.80 -43.89 -28.75
N GLN A 22 29.34 -44.97 -28.19
CA GLN A 22 28.59 -46.19 -27.85
C GLN A 22 28.53 -46.44 -26.34
N TYR A 23 27.35 -46.83 -25.87
CA TYR A 23 27.03 -47.14 -24.47
C TYR A 23 27.16 -48.66 -24.25
N GLN A 24 28.05 -49.10 -23.35
CA GLN A 24 28.13 -50.50 -22.94
C GLN A 24 27.51 -50.68 -21.54
N ALA A 25 26.38 -51.39 -21.47
CA ALA A 25 25.79 -51.86 -20.22
C ALA A 25 26.24 -53.31 -19.97
N PRO A 26 26.68 -53.69 -18.75
CA PRO A 26 26.92 -55.09 -18.43
C PRO A 26 25.61 -55.80 -18.08
N ALA A 27 25.32 -56.84 -18.84
CA ALA A 27 24.28 -57.82 -18.56
C ALA A 27 24.81 -58.88 -17.58
N SER A 28 24.08 -59.13 -16.49
CA SER A 28 24.12 -60.44 -15.82
C SER A 28 22.82 -60.75 -15.04
N CYS A 29 22.22 -61.86 -15.48
CA CYS A 29 21.33 -62.80 -14.80
C CYS A 29 19.91 -62.41 -14.34
N GLN A 30 18.96 -62.88 -15.15
CA GLN A 30 17.63 -63.35 -14.78
C GLN A 30 17.67 -64.40 -13.65
N GLN A 31 16.68 -64.41 -12.75
CA GLN A 31 15.67 -65.48 -12.63
C GLN A 31 14.78 -65.28 -11.39
N TRP A 32 13.48 -65.32 -11.63
CA TRP A 32 12.43 -65.43 -10.62
C TRP A 32 12.30 -66.90 -10.18
N VAL A 33 12.44 -67.18 -8.88
CA VAL A 33 11.94 -68.43 -8.27
C VAL A 33 11.27 -68.07 -6.96
N TRP A 34 9.99 -68.41 -6.85
CA TRP A 34 9.22 -68.39 -5.61
C TRP A 34 9.64 -69.56 -4.70
N SER A 35 9.96 -69.27 -3.45
CA SER A 35 10.03 -70.29 -2.39
C SER A 35 9.48 -69.73 -1.08
N LEU A 36 8.38 -70.33 -0.63
CA LEU A 36 7.74 -70.10 0.66
C LEU A 36 8.52 -70.84 1.75
N SER A 37 9.13 -70.10 2.68
CA SER A 37 9.61 -70.68 3.94
C SER A 37 9.29 -69.77 5.14
N LYS A 38 8.53 -70.37 6.07
CA LYS A 38 8.02 -69.99 7.41
C LYS A 38 8.69 -68.82 8.18
N PRO A 39 7.92 -68.09 9.01
CA PRO A 39 8.43 -66.97 9.79
C PRO A 39 9.28 -67.45 10.97
N ARG A 40 10.49 -66.90 11.10
CA ARG A 40 11.30 -66.97 12.33
C ARG A 40 10.87 -65.85 13.27
N ALA A 41 10.49 -66.22 14.49
CA ALA A 41 10.22 -65.31 15.58
C ALA A 41 11.46 -64.46 15.91
N LEU A 42 11.27 -63.14 15.99
CA LEU A 42 12.24 -62.20 16.53
C LEU A 42 11.90 -61.91 18.00
N PRO A 43 12.89 -61.82 18.91
CA PRO A 43 12.64 -61.63 20.33
C PRO A 43 12.24 -60.18 20.63
N LEU A 44 11.30 -60.03 21.55
CA LEU A 44 10.88 -58.75 22.13
C LEU A 44 12.07 -58.06 22.82
N GLN A 45 12.60 -56.99 22.21
CA GLN A 45 13.43 -56.04 22.94
C GLN A 45 12.54 -55.08 23.74
N ARG A 46 12.50 -55.29 25.06
CA ARG A 46 12.11 -54.27 26.02
C ARG A 46 13.20 -53.20 26.07
N GLY A 47 12.83 -51.94 25.84
CA GLY A 47 13.55 -50.78 26.39
C GLY A 47 13.95 -49.68 25.41
N ARG A 48 13.08 -48.66 25.28
CA ARG A 48 13.41 -47.23 25.48
C ARG A 48 12.21 -46.36 25.09
N TRP A 49 11.46 -45.90 26.09
CA TRP A 49 10.35 -44.94 25.94
C TRP A 49 10.64 -43.58 26.62
N LEU A 50 11.88 -43.29 27.02
CA LEU A 50 12.21 -42.13 27.86
C LEU A 50 12.77 -40.90 27.11
N HIS A 51 12.76 -40.86 25.77
CA HIS A 51 13.31 -39.70 25.01
C HIS A 51 12.28 -38.83 24.28
N ALA A 52 11.00 -39.24 24.19
CA ALA A 52 9.99 -38.46 23.45
C ALA A 52 9.37 -37.30 24.27
N GLU A 53 9.52 -37.29 25.59
CA GLU A 53 8.96 -36.25 26.47
C GLU A 53 9.85 -34.99 26.52
N GLY A 54 11.17 -35.13 26.42
CA GLY A 54 12.12 -34.00 26.43
C GLY A 54 12.04 -33.13 25.17
N GLU A 55 11.92 -33.73 23.99
CA GLU A 55 11.79 -33.00 22.72
C GLU A 55 10.47 -32.23 22.61
N ARG A 56 9.40 -32.71 23.24
CA ARG A 56 8.11 -31.99 23.30
C ARG A 56 8.19 -30.76 24.19
N GLU A 57 8.88 -30.84 25.32
CA GLU A 57 9.09 -29.67 26.19
C GLU A 57 9.97 -28.60 25.53
N GLU A 58 11.03 -29.00 24.84
CA GLU A 58 11.95 -28.08 24.16
C GLU A 58 11.26 -27.35 23.00
N ASN A 59 10.53 -28.08 22.15
CA ASN A 59 9.74 -27.48 21.06
C ASN A 59 8.65 -26.54 21.59
N MET A 60 8.04 -26.85 22.73
CA MET A 60 7.02 -26.01 23.34
C MET A 60 7.61 -24.75 23.99
N ARG A 61 8.84 -24.82 24.51
CA ARG A 61 9.60 -23.64 24.98
C ARG A 61 9.99 -22.73 23.82
N ILE A 62 10.44 -23.30 22.69
CA ILE A 62 10.76 -22.56 21.46
C ILE A 62 9.50 -21.91 20.87
N LEU A 63 8.36 -22.61 20.86
CA LEU A 63 7.10 -22.03 20.40
C LEU A 63 6.65 -20.88 21.30
N LYS A 64 6.75 -21.03 22.62
CA LYS A 64 6.40 -19.98 23.59
C LYS A 64 7.31 -18.77 23.46
N SER A 65 8.62 -18.96 23.31
CA SER A 65 9.55 -17.84 23.10
C SER A 65 9.35 -17.18 21.73
N ALA A 66 9.05 -17.94 20.68
CA ALA A 66 8.68 -17.38 19.38
C ALA A 66 7.38 -16.56 19.43
N VAL A 67 6.34 -17.05 20.12
CA VAL A 67 5.08 -16.31 20.33
C VAL A 67 5.30 -15.05 21.17
N LEU A 68 6.13 -15.14 22.22
CA LEU A 68 6.44 -13.99 23.07
C LEU A 68 7.26 -12.93 22.31
N LEU A 69 8.23 -13.34 21.49
CA LEU A 69 9.00 -12.45 20.62
C LEU A 69 8.12 -11.82 19.54
N LEU A 70 7.15 -12.57 18.98
CA LEU A 70 6.19 -12.05 18.02
C LEU A 70 5.26 -11.01 18.66
N ALA A 71 4.81 -11.27 19.90
CA ALA A 71 3.97 -10.35 20.67
C ALA A 71 4.75 -9.08 21.09
N LEU A 72 6.03 -9.20 21.45
CA LEU A 72 6.90 -8.08 21.77
C LEU A 72 7.25 -7.25 20.53
N ALA A 73 7.41 -7.90 19.37
CA ALA A 73 7.57 -7.20 18.09
C ALA A 73 6.29 -6.46 17.72
N PHE A 74 5.10 -7.05 17.94
CA PHE A 74 3.81 -6.39 17.70
C PHE A 74 3.55 -5.20 18.63
N SER A 75 4.02 -5.24 19.89
CA SER A 75 3.86 -4.12 20.82
C SER A 75 4.81 -2.94 20.51
N ALA A 76 6.00 -3.21 19.97
CA ALA A 76 6.96 -2.18 19.57
C ALA A 76 6.55 -1.40 18.31
N VAL A 77 5.69 -1.96 17.45
CA VAL A 77 5.17 -1.27 16.24
C VAL A 77 4.16 -0.17 16.61
N LEU A 78 3.57 -0.20 17.80
CA LEU A 78 2.54 0.77 18.21
C LEU A 78 3.07 2.19 18.50
N THR A 79 4.38 2.39 18.54
CA THR A 79 5.00 3.67 18.97
C THR A 79 5.77 4.43 17.88
N LEU A 80 5.84 3.91 16.64
CA LEU A 80 6.51 4.59 15.53
C LEU A 80 5.51 5.48 14.75
N ARG A 81 5.36 6.74 15.18
CA ARG A 81 4.56 7.79 14.49
C ARG A 81 5.43 8.69 13.60
N ALA A 82 6.32 8.13 12.80
CA ALA A 82 7.24 8.90 11.93
C ALA A 82 6.76 9.04 10.47
N GLN A 83 5.58 8.50 10.14
CA GLN A 83 4.96 8.68 8.81
C GLN A 83 4.09 9.93 8.83
N GLU A 84 4.45 10.94 8.05
CA GLU A 84 3.77 12.24 8.00
C GLU A 84 2.93 12.35 6.71
N ALA A 85 1.76 11.70 6.71
CA ALA A 85 0.74 11.80 5.63
C ALA A 85 -0.33 12.88 5.89
N ARG A 86 -0.19 13.59 7.01
CA ARG A 86 -1.28 14.36 7.62
C ARG A 86 -1.40 15.73 6.98
N GLY A 87 -2.63 16.21 6.83
CA GLY A 87 -2.91 17.56 6.33
C GLY A 87 -2.75 18.63 7.41
N THR A 88 -2.75 19.88 6.98
CA THR A 88 -2.72 21.06 7.84
C THR A 88 -3.90 21.97 7.50
N LEU A 89 -4.63 22.42 8.52
CA LEU A 89 -5.65 23.46 8.38
C LEU A 89 -5.08 24.77 8.92
N LEU A 90 -5.14 25.83 8.13
CA LEU A 90 -4.68 27.15 8.52
C LEU A 90 -5.69 28.21 8.09
N GLY A 91 -5.56 29.42 8.63
CA GLY A 91 -6.44 30.52 8.25
C GLY A 91 -6.35 31.69 9.19
N ARG A 92 -7.14 32.72 8.90
CA ARG A 92 -7.26 33.94 9.70
C ARG A 92 -8.66 34.13 10.22
N VAL A 93 -8.78 34.55 11.48
CA VAL A 93 -10.06 34.93 12.09
C VAL A 93 -10.15 36.46 12.17
N SER A 94 -11.22 37.02 11.62
CA SER A 94 -11.51 38.45 11.61
C SER A 94 -12.94 38.76 12.02
N ASP A 95 -13.21 40.00 12.41
CA ASP A 95 -14.55 40.52 12.68
C ASP A 95 -15.21 41.11 11.40
N PRO A 96 -16.47 41.61 11.46
CA PRO A 96 -17.15 42.19 10.29
C PRO A 96 -16.51 43.50 9.79
N SER A 97 -15.65 44.13 10.60
CA SER A 97 -14.85 45.31 10.21
C SER A 97 -13.48 44.95 9.60
N ASN A 98 -13.21 43.65 9.44
CA ASN A 98 -11.91 43.07 9.06
C ASN A 98 -10.79 43.26 10.09
N ALA A 99 -11.11 43.59 11.33
CA ALA A 99 -10.14 43.58 12.43
C ALA A 99 -9.83 42.13 12.83
N VAL A 100 -8.56 41.86 13.14
CA VAL A 100 -8.11 40.51 13.53
C VAL A 100 -8.60 40.15 14.93
N ILE A 101 -9.03 38.91 15.12
CA ILE A 101 -9.46 38.40 16.43
C ILE A 101 -8.33 37.56 17.03
N VAL A 102 -7.73 38.05 18.12
CA VAL A 102 -6.64 37.38 18.84
C VAL A 102 -7.19 36.51 19.96
N GLY A 103 -6.62 35.31 20.16
CA GLY A 103 -7.04 34.39 21.22
C GLY A 103 -8.37 33.68 20.96
N ALA A 104 -8.89 33.70 19.74
CA ALA A 104 -10.04 32.89 19.37
C ALA A 104 -9.68 31.39 19.45
N LYS A 105 -10.55 30.59 20.04
CA LYS A 105 -10.39 29.14 20.15
C LYS A 105 -10.90 28.50 18.86
N VAL A 106 -10.03 27.78 18.17
CA VAL A 106 -10.33 27.10 16.90
C VAL A 106 -10.26 25.59 17.14
N GLU A 107 -11.29 24.86 16.73
CA GLU A 107 -11.38 23.41 16.90
C GLU A 107 -11.79 22.73 15.60
N ALA A 108 -11.00 21.76 15.15
CA ALA A 108 -11.31 20.88 14.05
C ALA A 108 -11.70 19.48 14.59
N LEU A 109 -12.92 19.05 14.34
CA LEU A 109 -13.44 17.74 14.71
C LEU A 109 -13.47 16.83 13.48
N ASN A 110 -12.77 15.71 13.52
CA ASN A 110 -12.92 14.67 12.51
C ASN A 110 -14.28 13.98 12.71
N THR A 111 -15.18 14.08 11.72
CA THR A 111 -16.56 13.62 11.87
C THR A 111 -16.71 12.10 11.78
N GLN A 112 -15.68 11.38 11.32
CA GLN A 112 -15.68 9.90 11.24
C GLN A 112 -15.12 9.25 12.52
N THR A 113 -14.07 9.84 13.11
CA THR A 113 -13.39 9.26 14.29
C THR A 113 -13.79 9.92 15.60
N GLY A 114 -14.33 11.16 15.55
CA GLY A 114 -14.64 11.95 16.74
C GLY A 114 -13.43 12.62 17.38
N VAL A 115 -12.24 12.50 16.79
CA VAL A 115 -11.01 13.11 17.30
C VAL A 115 -11.04 14.62 17.07
N ARG A 116 -10.73 15.39 18.11
CA ARG A 116 -10.69 16.86 18.10
C ARG A 116 -9.23 17.34 18.09
N PHE A 117 -8.97 18.33 17.25
CA PHE A 117 -7.69 19.05 17.19
C PHE A 117 -7.98 20.53 17.43
N GLY A 118 -7.27 21.14 18.38
CA GLY A 118 -7.49 22.53 18.77
C GLY A 118 -6.27 23.40 18.50
N SER A 119 -6.51 24.68 18.24
CA SER A 119 -5.49 25.73 18.18
C SER A 119 -6.11 27.06 18.63
N THR A 120 -5.27 28.07 18.83
CA THR A 120 -5.70 29.43 19.16
C THR A 120 -5.10 30.43 18.18
N THR A 121 -5.84 31.50 17.89
CA THR A 121 -5.32 32.54 16.99
C THR A 121 -4.18 33.32 17.64
N ASN A 122 -3.15 33.61 16.86
CA ASN A 122 -2.00 34.40 17.27
C ASN A 122 -2.30 35.93 17.22
N GLY A 123 -1.29 36.76 17.47
CA GLY A 123 -1.42 38.23 17.45
C GLY A 123 -1.79 38.85 16.10
N SER A 124 -1.69 38.09 15.01
CA SER A 124 -2.12 38.48 13.66
C SER A 124 -3.50 37.90 13.30
N GLY A 125 -4.17 37.22 14.24
CA GLY A 125 -5.45 36.53 14.01
C GLY A 125 -5.31 35.21 13.25
N ASP A 126 -4.09 34.76 12.97
CA ASP A 126 -3.82 33.54 12.21
C ASP A 126 -3.83 32.31 13.14
N TYR A 127 -4.36 31.20 12.66
CA TYR A 127 -4.31 29.90 13.33
C TYR A 127 -3.73 28.83 12.40
N ILE A 128 -3.11 27.83 13.01
CA ILE A 128 -2.61 26.63 12.33
C ILE A 128 -2.96 25.42 13.19
N ILE A 129 -3.57 24.41 12.58
CA ILE A 129 -3.85 23.09 13.15
C ILE A 129 -3.09 22.07 12.29
N PRO A 130 -1.86 21.70 12.67
CA PRO A 130 -1.08 20.72 11.94
C PRO A 130 -1.52 19.29 12.30
N PHE A 131 -1.03 18.32 11.53
CA PHE A 131 -1.17 16.89 11.80
C PHE A 131 -2.63 16.37 11.82
N LEU A 132 -3.48 16.89 10.94
CA LEU A 132 -4.82 16.37 10.72
C LEU A 132 -4.78 15.07 9.92
N ILE A 133 -5.45 14.03 10.43
CA ILE A 133 -5.61 12.77 9.71
C ILE A 133 -6.50 13.02 8.50
N PRO A 134 -6.16 12.58 7.28
CA PRO A 134 -7.03 12.75 6.12
C PRO A 134 -8.46 12.26 6.38
N GLY A 135 -9.45 13.03 5.94
CA GLY A 135 -10.87 12.73 6.18
C GLY A 135 -11.75 13.98 6.29
N PRO A 136 -13.04 13.79 6.61
CA PRO A 136 -14.00 14.88 6.78
C PRO A 136 -13.92 15.52 8.18
N TYR A 137 -13.97 16.85 8.19
CA TYR A 137 -13.86 17.70 9.36
C TYR A 137 -15.01 18.71 9.46
N SER A 138 -15.30 19.07 10.71
CA SER A 138 -16.07 20.26 11.07
C SER A 138 -15.15 21.21 11.82
N LEU A 139 -15.13 22.48 11.42
CA LEU A 139 -14.41 23.56 12.07
C LEU A 139 -15.37 24.36 12.94
N THR A 140 -14.96 24.64 14.18
CA THR A 140 -15.68 25.51 15.10
C THR A 140 -14.73 26.59 15.63
N VAL A 141 -15.18 27.85 15.64
CA VAL A 141 -14.42 28.99 16.18
C VAL A 141 -15.25 29.70 17.24
N GLU A 142 -14.65 29.88 18.42
CA GLU A 142 -15.26 30.52 19.59
C GLU A 142 -14.40 31.70 20.03
N SER A 143 -15.03 32.86 20.26
CA SER A 143 -14.39 34.04 20.84
C SER A 143 -15.41 34.82 21.68
N GLN A 144 -14.96 35.45 22.77
CA GLN A 144 -15.85 36.22 23.65
C GLN A 144 -16.38 37.45 22.93
N GLY A 145 -17.69 37.69 23.03
CA GLY A 145 -18.36 38.81 22.34
C GLY A 145 -18.74 38.54 20.88
N PHE A 146 -18.44 37.33 20.38
CA PHE A 146 -18.81 36.89 19.04
C PHE A 146 -19.71 35.65 19.08
N ARG A 147 -20.47 35.48 18.01
CA ARG A 147 -21.25 34.25 17.74
C ARG A 147 -20.31 33.09 17.44
N THR A 148 -20.68 31.89 17.88
CA THR A 148 -19.90 30.69 17.55
C THR A 148 -20.02 30.42 16.05
N TYR A 149 -18.88 30.36 15.37
CA TYR A 149 -18.83 30.00 13.95
C TYR A 149 -18.66 28.50 13.83
N SER A 150 -19.46 27.83 12.99
CA SER A 150 -19.30 26.41 12.69
C SER A 150 -19.44 26.15 11.20
N ARG A 151 -18.47 25.46 10.62
CA ARG A 151 -18.45 25.04 9.22
C ARG A 151 -18.22 23.54 9.13
N SER A 152 -19.14 22.82 8.50
CA SER A 152 -19.03 21.39 8.25
C SER A 152 -18.64 21.09 6.79
N GLY A 153 -18.27 19.84 6.51
CA GLY A 153 -17.99 19.38 5.14
C GLY A 153 -16.59 19.72 4.64
N ILE A 154 -15.66 20.08 5.52
CA ILE A 154 -14.27 20.33 5.16
C ILE A 154 -13.59 18.97 4.94
N VAL A 155 -13.07 18.71 3.74
CA VAL A 155 -12.34 17.47 3.46
C VAL A 155 -10.85 17.78 3.48
N ILE A 156 -10.13 17.20 4.44
CA ILE A 156 -8.67 17.31 4.50
C ILE A 156 -8.08 16.10 3.77
N ARG A 157 -7.24 16.35 2.77
CA ARG A 157 -6.57 15.31 2.01
C ARG A 157 -5.14 15.06 2.50
N VAL A 158 -4.46 14.14 1.85
CA VAL A 158 -3.09 13.74 2.20
C VAL A 158 -2.12 14.81 1.76
N ASN A 159 -1.22 15.21 2.67
CA ASN A 159 -0.27 16.32 2.47
C ASN A 159 -0.96 17.57 1.93
N ASP A 160 -2.15 17.85 2.45
CA ASP A 160 -2.98 18.97 2.04
C ASP A 160 -2.77 20.16 2.96
N GLN A 161 -2.78 21.37 2.40
CA GLN A 161 -2.80 22.61 3.18
C GLN A 161 -4.10 23.33 2.84
N VAL A 162 -5.04 23.32 3.76
CA VAL A 162 -6.36 23.92 3.54
C VAL A 162 -6.42 25.25 4.28
N ALA A 163 -6.58 26.34 3.53
CA ALA A 163 -6.72 27.68 4.09
C ALA A 163 -8.21 28.05 4.24
N ILE A 164 -8.69 28.29 5.46
CA ILE A 164 -10.08 28.73 5.73
C ILE A 164 -10.04 30.00 6.56
N ASN A 165 -10.36 31.13 5.94
CA ASN A 165 -10.54 32.38 6.68
C ASN A 165 -11.95 32.43 7.27
N VAL A 166 -12.06 32.88 8.52
CA VAL A 166 -13.31 32.92 9.28
C VAL A 166 -13.63 34.37 9.63
N ALA A 167 -14.74 34.88 9.10
CA ALA A 167 -15.33 36.14 9.53
C ALA A 167 -16.38 35.84 10.61
N MET A 168 -16.11 36.27 11.84
CA MET A 168 -17.02 36.11 12.97
C MET A 168 -18.04 37.25 13.02
N GLU A 169 -19.28 36.93 13.39
CA GLU A 169 -20.31 37.94 13.64
C GLU A 169 -20.34 38.33 15.13
N VAL A 170 -20.55 39.63 15.41
CA VAL A 170 -20.72 40.13 16.78
C VAL A 170 -22.02 39.58 17.37
N GLY A 171 -21.96 39.03 18.59
CA GLY A 171 -23.13 38.46 19.26
C GLY A 171 -22.76 37.60 20.46
N GLN A 172 -23.76 37.04 21.14
CA GLN A 172 -23.49 36.10 22.23
C GLN A 172 -23.09 34.73 21.69
N ALA A 173 -22.15 34.05 22.38
CA ALA A 173 -21.65 32.72 22.00
C ALA A 173 -22.75 31.64 21.91
N SER A 174 -23.91 31.87 22.53
CA SER A 174 -25.09 30.98 22.45
C SER A 174 -25.78 31.00 21.08
N GLN A 175 -25.44 31.95 20.21
CA GLN A 175 -25.94 32.02 18.84
C GLN A 175 -24.86 31.43 17.91
N THR A 176 -25.22 30.37 17.18
CA THR A 176 -24.32 29.65 16.27
C THR A 176 -24.61 30.02 14.82
N VAL A 177 -23.58 30.41 14.07
CA VAL A 177 -23.65 30.54 12.61
C VAL A 177 -23.17 29.24 11.99
N GLN A 178 -24.05 28.53 11.29
CA GLN A 178 -23.72 27.27 10.62
C GLN A 178 -23.58 27.48 9.12
N VAL A 179 -22.36 27.32 8.60
CA VAL A 179 -22.05 27.37 7.16
C VAL A 179 -21.95 25.93 6.64
N SER A 180 -23.00 25.46 5.96
CA SER A 180 -23.10 24.09 5.45
C SER A 180 -22.76 23.93 3.97
N ALA A 181 -22.55 25.03 3.25
CA ALA A 181 -22.42 25.00 1.79
C ALA A 181 -21.47 26.10 1.27
N GLU A 182 -20.18 25.84 1.29
CA GLU A 182 -19.26 26.46 0.33
C GLU A 182 -18.57 25.33 -0.43
N SER A 183 -18.66 25.42 -1.76
CA SER A 183 -17.93 24.61 -2.75
C SER A 183 -16.47 24.45 -2.35
N PRO A 184 -15.75 23.35 -2.74
CA PRO A 184 -14.37 23.18 -2.35
C PRO A 184 -13.59 24.42 -2.77
N LEU A 185 -13.03 25.12 -1.79
CA LEU A 185 -12.14 26.24 -2.04
C LEU A 185 -11.01 25.68 -2.88
N LEU A 186 -10.84 26.21 -4.09
CA LEU A 186 -9.64 26.01 -4.90
C LEU A 186 -8.44 26.10 -3.95
N ASP A 187 -7.56 25.09 -3.94
CA ASP A 187 -6.36 25.14 -3.11
C ASP A 187 -5.46 26.27 -3.63
N THR A 188 -5.66 27.47 -3.07
CA THR A 188 -4.85 28.65 -3.38
C THR A 188 -3.59 28.71 -2.50
N SER A 189 -3.39 27.73 -1.62
CA SER A 189 -2.27 27.71 -0.69
C SER A 189 -1.02 27.06 -1.31
N THR A 190 -1.21 26.16 -2.28
CA THR A 190 -0.10 25.46 -2.93
C THR A 190 -0.01 25.80 -4.42
N ALA A 191 1.22 26.00 -4.91
CA ALA A 191 1.51 26.20 -6.34
C ALA A 191 1.64 24.87 -7.10
N SER A 192 1.14 23.75 -6.54
CA SER A 192 1.38 22.41 -7.07
C SER A 192 0.29 22.01 -8.07
N MET A 193 0.69 21.54 -9.24
CA MET A 193 -0.22 20.93 -10.22
C MET A 193 -0.38 19.45 -9.85
N GLY A 194 -1.37 19.18 -9.00
CA GLY A 194 -1.67 17.83 -8.52
C GLY A 194 -3.02 17.32 -8.97
N GLN A 195 -3.12 16.03 -9.26
CA GLN A 195 -4.39 15.35 -9.44
C GLN A 195 -4.59 14.33 -8.32
N VAL A 196 -5.80 14.36 -7.78
CA VAL A 196 -6.21 13.45 -6.74
C VAL A 196 -7.24 12.48 -7.30
N ILE A 197 -7.00 11.20 -7.11
CA ILE A 197 -7.87 10.11 -7.49
C ILE A 197 -8.47 9.54 -6.21
N ASP A 198 -9.78 9.71 -6.05
CA ASP A 198 -10.49 9.31 -4.84
C ASP A 198 -10.70 7.79 -4.74
N SER A 199 -11.03 7.34 -3.52
CA SER A 199 -11.34 5.95 -3.17
C SER A 199 -12.37 5.31 -4.11
N ARG A 200 -13.39 6.09 -4.52
CA ARG A 200 -14.45 5.61 -5.40
C ARG A 200 -13.91 5.32 -6.80
N SER A 201 -13.12 6.23 -7.35
CA SER A 201 -12.47 6.10 -8.65
C SER A 201 -11.50 4.92 -8.65
N VAL A 202 -10.75 4.71 -7.57
CA VAL A 202 -9.88 3.55 -7.38
C VAL A 202 -10.67 2.23 -7.39
N MET A 203 -11.92 2.23 -6.94
CA MET A 203 -12.75 1.02 -6.87
C MET A 203 -13.61 0.78 -8.12
N GLU A 204 -14.08 1.84 -8.78
CA GLU A 204 -15.03 1.75 -9.89
C GLU A 204 -14.36 1.74 -11.26
N LEU A 205 -13.17 2.33 -11.40
CA LEU A 205 -12.50 2.39 -12.70
C LEU A 205 -11.82 1.07 -13.04
N PRO A 206 -11.83 0.67 -14.33
CA PRO A 206 -11.17 -0.54 -14.78
C PRO A 206 -9.65 -0.37 -14.68
N MET A 207 -9.01 -1.19 -13.85
CA MET A 207 -7.58 -1.16 -13.62
C MET A 207 -6.89 -2.38 -14.24
N LYS A 208 -5.79 -2.14 -14.94
CA LYS A 208 -4.97 -3.23 -15.47
C LYS A 208 -4.38 -4.05 -14.32
N ASP A 209 -4.62 -5.36 -14.33
CA ASP A 209 -4.14 -6.37 -13.37
C ASP A 209 -4.42 -6.07 -11.87
N GLY A 210 -5.28 -5.08 -11.60
CA GLY A 210 -5.69 -4.59 -10.28
C GLY A 210 -4.63 -3.76 -9.54
N MET A 211 -3.80 -3.00 -10.25
CA MET A 211 -2.74 -2.20 -9.65
C MET A 211 -3.04 -0.70 -9.62
N VAL A 212 -2.98 -0.11 -8.43
CA VAL A 212 -3.40 1.28 -8.16
C VAL A 212 -2.53 2.31 -8.85
N SER A 213 -1.21 2.09 -8.91
CA SER A 213 -0.28 3.04 -9.52
C SER A 213 -0.64 3.41 -10.97
N ILE A 214 -1.22 2.50 -11.77
CA ILE A 214 -1.58 2.77 -13.17
C ILE A 214 -2.60 3.90 -13.31
N MET A 215 -3.37 4.18 -12.25
CA MET A 215 -4.34 5.27 -12.20
C MET A 215 -3.67 6.63 -12.33
N ALA A 216 -2.36 6.74 -12.03
CA ALA A 216 -1.58 7.94 -12.30
C ALA A 216 -1.70 8.41 -13.76
N THR A 217 -1.92 7.49 -14.71
CA THR A 217 -2.11 7.81 -16.14
C THR A 217 -3.38 8.62 -16.45
N LEU A 218 -4.33 8.67 -15.51
CA LEU A 218 -5.48 9.56 -15.59
C LEU A 218 -5.11 11.02 -15.31
N THR A 219 -3.88 11.26 -14.82
CA THR A 219 -3.35 12.59 -14.58
C THR A 219 -2.74 13.17 -15.86
N PRO A 220 -3.11 14.40 -16.27
CA PRO A 220 -2.44 15.09 -17.37
C PRO A 220 -0.93 15.11 -17.18
N GLY A 221 -0.19 14.93 -18.27
CA GLY A 221 1.28 14.91 -18.24
C GLY A 221 1.90 13.57 -17.82
N VAL A 222 1.10 12.61 -17.33
CA VAL A 222 1.59 11.26 -16.99
C VAL A 222 1.44 10.30 -18.17
N MET A 223 2.56 9.74 -18.61
CA MET A 223 2.65 8.74 -19.67
C MET A 223 3.18 7.42 -19.12
N PHE A 224 2.46 6.33 -19.34
CA PHE A 224 2.92 4.98 -19.01
C PHE A 224 3.89 4.49 -20.11
N THR A 225 5.14 4.25 -19.73
CA THR A 225 6.25 3.89 -20.64
C THR A 225 6.92 2.59 -20.20
N PRO A 226 6.19 1.45 -20.14
CA PRO A 226 6.73 0.19 -19.65
C PRO A 226 7.88 -0.29 -20.55
N GLN A 227 9.02 -0.62 -19.94
CA GLN A 227 10.20 -1.14 -20.66
C GLN A 227 10.01 -2.59 -21.18
N SER A 228 8.90 -3.23 -20.82
CA SER A 228 8.53 -4.58 -21.23
C SER A 228 6.99 -4.71 -21.19
N THR A 229 6.40 -5.59 -22.00
CA THR A 229 4.97 -5.98 -21.89
C THR A 229 4.68 -6.81 -20.63
N GLY A 230 5.48 -6.64 -19.58
CA GLY A 230 5.39 -7.35 -18.33
C GLY A 230 4.11 -7.04 -17.57
N TYR A 231 3.78 -7.97 -16.68
CA TYR A 231 2.62 -7.90 -15.81
C TYR A 231 2.62 -6.63 -14.96
N VAL A 232 1.42 -6.16 -14.63
CA VAL A 232 1.20 -4.92 -13.89
C VAL A 232 0.44 -5.23 -12.59
N ARG A 233 0.76 -6.36 -11.95
CA ARG A 233 0.06 -6.82 -10.74
C ARG A 233 0.60 -6.05 -9.51
N PRO A 234 -0.12 -6.00 -8.38
CA PRO A 234 0.31 -5.26 -7.19
C PRO A 234 1.69 -5.63 -6.62
N PHE A 235 2.20 -6.82 -6.94
CA PHE A 235 3.52 -7.32 -6.55
C PHE A 235 4.58 -7.21 -7.66
N ASP A 236 4.21 -6.75 -8.86
CA ASP A 236 5.16 -6.37 -9.89
C ASP A 236 5.61 -4.93 -9.62
N THR A 237 6.92 -4.69 -9.53
CA THR A 237 7.44 -3.37 -9.17
C THR A 237 8.01 -2.63 -10.38
N GLY A 238 8.59 -3.35 -11.35
CA GLY A 238 9.25 -2.76 -12.52
C GLY A 238 8.31 -2.08 -13.51
N SER A 239 7.54 -2.88 -14.26
CA SER A 239 6.61 -2.40 -15.32
C SER A 239 5.68 -1.28 -14.84
N PRO A 240 5.07 -1.36 -13.65
CA PRO A 240 4.12 -0.35 -13.18
C PRO A 240 4.76 0.98 -12.81
N SER A 241 6.02 0.97 -12.36
CA SER A 241 6.75 2.19 -12.01
C SER A 241 7.24 2.98 -13.22
N ALA A 242 7.14 2.38 -14.40
CA ALA A 242 7.66 2.93 -15.62
C ALA A 242 6.71 4.02 -16.16
N MET A 243 6.74 5.17 -15.50
CA MET A 243 5.96 6.35 -15.86
C MET A 243 6.89 7.52 -16.12
N SER A 244 6.59 8.28 -17.15
CA SER A 244 7.17 9.60 -17.41
C SER A 244 6.12 10.63 -17.03
N VAL A 245 6.51 11.62 -16.22
CA VAL A 245 5.63 12.74 -15.86
C VAL A 245 6.24 14.03 -16.37
N ASP A 246 5.48 14.80 -17.13
CA ASP A 246 5.90 16.09 -17.72
C ASP A 246 7.20 16.01 -18.53
N GLY A 247 7.42 14.87 -19.21
CA GLY A 247 8.61 14.62 -20.01
C GLY A 247 9.84 14.16 -19.23
N SER A 248 9.73 13.95 -17.92
CA SER A 248 10.81 13.40 -17.09
C SER A 248 11.18 11.96 -17.51
N ARG A 249 12.41 11.55 -17.20
CA ARG A 249 12.88 10.18 -17.45
C ARG A 249 12.12 9.19 -16.55
N SER A 250 11.62 8.10 -17.13
CA SER A 250 11.06 6.98 -16.38
C SER A 250 12.00 6.50 -15.26
N GLY A 251 11.48 6.32 -14.06
CA GLY A 251 12.26 6.00 -12.85
C GLY A 251 12.80 7.22 -12.11
N SER A 252 12.41 8.44 -12.51
CA SER A 252 12.70 9.69 -11.79
C SER A 252 11.53 10.18 -10.93
N ASN A 253 10.46 9.38 -10.81
CA ASN A 253 9.34 9.66 -9.92
C ASN A 253 9.64 9.09 -8.54
N GLN A 254 9.14 9.76 -7.51
CA GLN A 254 9.18 9.22 -6.16
C GLN A 254 7.82 8.67 -5.79
N PHE A 255 7.76 7.38 -5.47
CA PHE A 255 6.58 6.74 -4.91
C PHE A 255 6.63 6.83 -3.39
N MET A 256 5.51 7.22 -2.79
CA MET A 256 5.30 7.33 -1.36
C MET A 256 4.07 6.53 -0.96
N MET A 257 4.06 6.07 0.29
CA MET A 257 2.92 5.45 0.95
C MET A 257 2.73 6.13 2.29
N ASP A 258 1.56 6.74 2.50
CA ASP A 258 1.26 7.55 3.68
C ASP A 258 2.39 8.59 3.96
N GLY A 259 2.88 9.23 2.89
CA GLY A 259 3.96 10.23 2.95
C GLY A 259 5.38 9.67 3.14
N ALA A 260 5.54 8.38 3.45
CA ALA A 260 6.85 7.74 3.57
C ALA A 260 7.36 7.21 2.23
N PRO A 261 8.67 7.24 1.93
CA PRO A 261 9.22 6.67 0.71
C PRO A 261 8.88 5.18 0.54
N ASN A 262 8.32 4.83 -0.62
CA ASN A 262 7.92 3.47 -0.99
C ASN A 262 8.65 3.05 -2.28
N MET A 263 9.97 3.04 -2.21
CA MET A 263 10.86 2.84 -3.36
C MET A 263 11.82 1.67 -3.12
N SER A 264 12.02 0.86 -4.15
CA SER A 264 13.10 -0.11 -4.30
C SER A 264 13.94 0.30 -5.52
N GLY A 265 15.07 0.98 -5.27
CA GLY A 265 15.86 1.62 -6.32
C GLY A 265 15.07 2.73 -7.03
N THR A 266 14.79 2.55 -8.32
CA THR A 266 14.01 3.49 -9.16
C THR A 266 12.56 3.03 -9.40
N THR A 267 12.13 2.00 -8.67
CA THR A 267 10.81 1.38 -8.81
C THR A 267 10.04 1.45 -7.50
N ILE A 268 8.71 1.43 -7.56
CA ILE A 268 7.83 1.25 -6.40
C ILE A 268 8.22 -0.02 -5.63
N ALA A 269 8.28 0.04 -4.30
CA ALA A 269 8.59 -1.16 -3.50
C ALA A 269 7.37 -2.06 -3.33
N TYR A 270 6.20 -1.46 -3.08
CA TYR A 270 4.97 -2.19 -2.84
C TYR A 270 3.76 -1.41 -3.35
N SER A 271 2.85 -2.07 -4.09
CA SER A 271 1.54 -1.49 -4.40
C SER A 271 0.47 -2.23 -3.61
N PRO A 272 -0.30 -1.52 -2.78
CA PRO A 272 -1.41 -2.14 -2.05
C PRO A 272 -2.55 -2.51 -3.01
N PRO A 273 -3.42 -3.47 -2.65
CA PRO A 273 -4.66 -3.72 -3.35
C PRO A 273 -5.59 -2.49 -3.32
N PRO A 274 -6.46 -2.29 -4.32
CA PRO A 274 -7.28 -1.07 -4.44
C PRO A 274 -8.16 -0.81 -3.22
N GLY A 275 -8.78 -1.84 -2.64
CA GLY A 275 -9.76 -1.60 -1.59
C GLY A 275 -9.19 -1.16 -0.23
N VAL A 276 -7.86 -1.18 -0.02
CA VAL A 276 -7.22 -0.58 1.16
C VAL A 276 -6.67 0.83 0.88
N VAL A 277 -6.69 1.27 -0.38
CA VAL A 277 -6.28 2.63 -0.74
C VAL A 277 -7.45 3.57 -0.57
N ASP A 278 -7.21 4.70 0.08
CA ASP A 278 -8.20 5.76 0.25
C ASP A 278 -8.06 6.84 -0.82
N GLU A 279 -6.82 7.25 -1.08
CA GLU A 279 -6.53 8.31 -2.01
C GLU A 279 -5.21 8.04 -2.73
N PHE A 280 -5.17 8.42 -4.00
CA PHE A 280 -3.96 8.41 -4.81
C PHE A 280 -3.70 9.82 -5.34
N LYS A 281 -2.63 10.45 -4.87
CA LYS A 281 -2.26 11.83 -5.23
C LYS A 281 -1.01 11.83 -6.10
N VAL A 282 -1.12 12.36 -7.31
CA VAL A 282 0.01 12.64 -8.20
C VAL A 282 0.26 14.13 -8.16
N MET A 283 1.48 14.53 -7.85
CA MET A 283 1.90 15.93 -7.84
C MET A 283 3.06 16.09 -8.83
N GLY A 284 2.76 16.74 -9.97
CA GLY A 284 3.74 17.07 -10.98
C GLY A 284 4.46 18.37 -10.63
N ALA A 285 5.77 18.43 -10.89
CA ALA A 285 6.61 19.61 -10.69
C ALA A 285 6.44 20.29 -9.31
N ASN A 286 6.76 19.57 -8.23
CA ASN A 286 6.75 20.12 -6.88
C ASN A 286 7.95 21.07 -6.66
N PHE A 287 7.67 22.32 -6.31
CA PHE A 287 8.68 23.31 -5.87
C PHE A 287 8.87 23.33 -4.35
N ASP A 288 8.22 22.43 -3.60
CA ASP A 288 8.35 22.34 -2.15
C ASP A 288 9.64 21.57 -1.76
N ALA A 289 10.46 22.19 -0.92
CA ALA A 289 11.72 21.65 -0.43
C ALA A 289 11.57 20.40 0.46
N ALA A 290 10.36 20.12 0.98
CA ALA A 290 10.06 18.89 1.71
C ALA A 290 10.15 17.62 0.83
N SER A 291 10.06 17.78 -0.49
CA SER A 291 10.11 16.70 -1.48
C SER A 291 11.46 16.69 -2.21
N GLY A 292 12.23 15.62 -2.05
CA GLY A 292 13.54 15.44 -2.69
C GLY A 292 13.64 14.12 -3.47
N PHE A 293 14.74 13.90 -4.19
CA PHE A 293 15.00 12.63 -4.92
C PHE A 293 14.04 12.33 -6.09
N MET A 294 13.33 13.33 -6.61
CA MET A 294 12.46 13.21 -7.78
C MET A 294 12.85 14.23 -8.86
N GLY A 295 12.91 13.79 -10.11
CA GLY A 295 13.03 14.65 -11.29
C GLY A 295 11.75 14.68 -12.13
N GLY A 296 10.73 13.90 -11.75
CA GLY A 296 9.40 13.87 -12.33
C GLY A 296 8.34 14.27 -11.32
N ALA A 297 7.50 13.32 -10.90
CA ALA A 297 6.43 13.56 -9.95
C ALA A 297 6.64 12.89 -8.58
N ALA A 298 6.02 13.47 -7.56
CA ALA A 298 5.72 12.78 -6.30
C ALA A 298 4.38 12.06 -6.43
N ILE A 299 4.37 10.76 -6.17
CA ILE A 299 3.18 9.93 -6.23
C ILE A 299 2.96 9.37 -4.84
N ASN A 300 1.94 9.84 -4.13
CA ASN A 300 1.61 9.38 -2.79
C ASN A 300 0.33 8.56 -2.78
N MET A 301 0.44 7.35 -2.23
CA MET A 301 -0.69 6.47 -1.95
C MET A 301 -1.05 6.58 -0.47
N SER A 302 -2.27 7.00 -0.17
CA SER A 302 -2.79 6.94 1.19
C SER A 302 -3.63 5.71 1.40
N LEU A 303 -3.39 5.04 2.52
CA LEU A 303 -4.22 3.92 2.96
C LEU A 303 -5.41 4.44 3.76
N LYS A 304 -6.50 3.66 3.76
CA LYS A 304 -7.69 3.94 4.57
C LYS A 304 -7.32 3.91 6.05
N SER A 305 -7.54 5.01 6.76
CA SER A 305 -7.51 5.02 8.22
C SER A 305 -8.79 4.37 8.77
N GLY A 306 -8.66 3.55 9.81
CA GLY A 306 -9.80 2.94 10.49
C GLY A 306 -10.80 3.98 10.99
N THR A 307 -12.08 3.61 11.00
CA THR A 307 -13.19 4.39 11.56
C THR A 307 -13.76 3.67 12.77
N ASN A 308 -14.53 4.35 13.61
CA ASN A 308 -15.13 3.72 14.80
C ASN A 308 -16.05 2.52 14.51
N GLY A 309 -16.51 2.34 13.26
CA GLY A 309 -17.22 1.15 12.80
C GLY A 309 -16.27 0.06 12.28
N VAL A 310 -16.63 -1.21 12.51
CA VAL A 310 -15.92 -2.34 11.91
C VAL A 310 -16.30 -2.45 10.43
N HIS A 311 -15.29 -2.46 9.57
CA HIS A 311 -15.43 -2.63 8.13
C HIS A 311 -14.53 -3.75 7.63
N GLY A 312 -14.95 -4.42 6.56
CA GLY A 312 -14.15 -5.43 5.92
C GLY A 312 -14.59 -5.70 4.50
N GLN A 313 -13.68 -6.25 3.71
CA GLN A 313 -13.93 -6.64 2.33
C GLN A 313 -13.16 -7.92 2.01
N ALA A 314 -13.75 -8.73 1.14
CA ALA A 314 -13.08 -9.84 0.48
C ALA A 314 -13.20 -9.62 -1.04
N TYR A 315 -12.16 -9.98 -1.78
CA TYR A 315 -12.13 -9.83 -3.22
C TYR A 315 -11.56 -11.06 -3.89
N TYR A 316 -11.96 -11.25 -5.15
CA TYR A 316 -11.43 -12.27 -6.04
C TYR A 316 -11.27 -11.67 -7.44
N PHE A 317 -10.03 -11.65 -7.91
CA PHE A 317 -9.63 -11.23 -9.24
C PHE A 317 -9.35 -12.46 -10.09
N MET A 318 -10.05 -12.57 -11.21
CA MET A 318 -9.88 -13.65 -12.19
C MET A 318 -9.60 -13.08 -13.57
N GLN A 319 -8.57 -13.60 -14.22
CA GLN A 319 -8.31 -13.34 -15.62
C GLN A 319 -8.14 -14.69 -16.33
N ASN A 320 -8.93 -14.91 -17.38
CA ASN A 320 -8.93 -16.15 -18.12
C ASN A 320 -8.94 -15.83 -19.62
N PRO A 321 -8.09 -16.49 -20.45
CA PRO A 321 -8.03 -16.20 -21.87
C PRO A 321 -9.35 -16.51 -22.60
N VAL A 322 -10.25 -17.31 -22.00
CA VAL A 322 -11.59 -17.59 -22.55
C VAL A 322 -12.48 -16.34 -22.50
N LEU A 323 -12.28 -15.46 -21.52
CA LEU A 323 -13.06 -14.23 -21.35
C LEU A 323 -12.41 -13.00 -22.01
N ASN A 324 -11.14 -13.11 -22.42
CA ASN A 324 -10.38 -11.99 -22.95
C ASN A 324 -10.44 -11.93 -24.49
N ALA A 325 -10.64 -10.74 -25.03
CA ALA A 325 -10.46 -10.48 -26.45
C ALA A 325 -8.98 -10.56 -26.86
N THR A 326 -8.71 -11.00 -28.09
CA THR A 326 -7.35 -10.99 -28.65
C THR A 326 -7.04 -9.61 -29.23
N PRO A 327 -5.88 -9.01 -28.92
CA PRO A 327 -5.46 -7.76 -29.54
C PRO A 327 -5.44 -7.87 -31.07
N PHE A 328 -5.83 -6.79 -31.76
CA PHE A 328 -5.94 -6.76 -33.23
C PHE A 328 -4.65 -7.20 -33.93
N LEU A 329 -3.50 -6.70 -33.48
CA LEU A 329 -2.19 -7.02 -34.07
C LEU A 329 -1.83 -8.50 -33.92
N SER A 330 -2.09 -9.10 -32.75
CA SER A 330 -1.87 -10.53 -32.51
C SER A 330 -2.81 -11.40 -33.35
N ASN A 331 -4.07 -10.97 -33.52
CA ASN A 331 -5.03 -11.65 -34.39
C ASN A 331 -4.62 -11.57 -35.87
N LYS A 332 -4.21 -10.39 -36.34
CA LYS A 332 -3.69 -10.17 -37.70
C LYS A 332 -2.45 -11.01 -37.98
N ALA A 333 -1.55 -11.15 -37.00
CA ALA A 333 -0.36 -11.97 -37.08
C ALA A 333 -0.62 -13.48 -36.86
N ARG A 334 -1.89 -13.91 -36.66
CA ARG A 334 -2.30 -15.28 -36.34
C ARG A 334 -1.51 -15.89 -35.16
N GLN A 335 -1.12 -15.06 -34.20
CA GLN A 335 -0.41 -15.53 -33.03
C GLN A 335 -1.38 -16.30 -32.12
N PRO A 336 -0.96 -17.47 -31.58
CA PRO A 336 -1.78 -18.20 -30.62
C PRO A 336 -2.03 -17.35 -29.37
N ARG A 337 -3.25 -17.42 -28.84
CA ARG A 337 -3.58 -16.71 -27.60
C ARG A 337 -2.67 -17.22 -26.47
N PRO A 338 -2.00 -16.32 -25.72
CA PRO A 338 -1.26 -16.74 -24.53
C PRO A 338 -2.19 -17.43 -23.53
N PRO A 339 -1.82 -18.59 -22.97
CA PRO A 339 -2.64 -19.31 -21.98
C PRO A 339 -2.54 -18.65 -20.60
N PHE A 340 -2.79 -17.33 -20.51
CA PHE A 340 -2.59 -16.56 -19.30
C PHE A 340 -3.81 -16.63 -18.37
N ARG A 341 -3.67 -17.38 -17.27
CA ARG A 341 -4.68 -17.50 -16.23
C ARG A 341 -4.17 -16.86 -14.95
N LEU A 342 -4.98 -15.97 -14.36
CA LEU A 342 -4.68 -15.33 -13.08
C LEU A 342 -5.87 -15.52 -12.13
N HIS A 343 -5.57 -15.97 -10.92
CA HIS A 343 -6.53 -16.11 -9.84
C HIS A 343 -5.90 -15.48 -8.60
N ARG A 344 -6.51 -14.43 -8.07
CA ARG A 344 -6.02 -13.74 -6.88
C ARG A 344 -7.18 -13.44 -5.96
N TRP A 345 -7.15 -13.96 -4.75
CA TRP A 345 -8.10 -13.66 -3.70
C TRP A 345 -7.39 -12.89 -2.59
N GLY A 346 -8.16 -12.15 -1.81
CA GLY A 346 -7.66 -11.44 -0.66
C GLY A 346 -8.78 -10.79 0.12
N GLY A 347 -8.43 -10.15 1.22
CA GLY A 347 -9.36 -9.38 2.01
C GLY A 347 -8.64 -8.39 2.91
N SER A 348 -9.39 -7.46 3.45
CA SER A 348 -8.93 -6.50 4.44
C SER A 348 -10.02 -6.25 5.47
N ALA A 349 -9.62 -5.95 6.69
CA ALA A 349 -10.50 -5.54 7.78
C ALA A 349 -9.91 -4.28 8.42
N SER A 350 -10.78 -3.36 8.83
CA SER A 350 -10.43 -2.10 9.47
C SER A 350 -11.48 -1.71 10.51
N GLY A 351 -11.11 -0.88 11.47
CA GLY A 351 -11.95 -0.34 12.53
C GLY A 351 -11.14 0.59 13.42
#